data_AF-A0AAU4DXG7-F1
#
_entry.id   AF-A0AAU4DXG7-F1
#
_cell.length_a   1.000
_cell.length_b   1.000
_cell.length_c   1.000
_cell.angle_alpha   90.00
_cell.angle_beta   90.00
_cell.angle_gamma   90.00
#
_symmetry.space_group_name_H-M   'P 1'
#
loop_
_entity.id
_entity.type
_entity.pdbx_description
1 polymer ?
#
loop_
_entity_poly.entity_id
_entity_poly.type
_entity_poly.pdbx_seq_one_letter_code
_entity_poly.pdbx_strand_id
1 'polypeptide(L)'
;MTGMIIDAKPTPYFLARCAECARPVRTETPNPPCPECGTSLRSERLYAVTRDESCDGACMNAFGPSCSCSCGGENHGKSFGAQSTREETEKAVNAYRARVAKEEEKRAKRAATKRARAEREFTDWSTDRPGRAELLAYLADGPHDSSFVVDMARQVARLEPMTERQEAAVERCMEYARRRAEEAARRAQEAAAAAPVPTGKALEITGEIILAKYEDTDYGSGGRYKMLVRGDGGWRVWSTVPATLTRVISGGTASELQGKRVKFTADVEPSPKDPSFGFAKRPRKALTIA
;
A
#
# COMPACT_ATOMS: atom_id res chain seq x y z
N MET A 1 33.19 22.42 18.70
CA MET A 1 34.45 23.18 18.84
C MET A 1 34.21 24.58 18.34
N THR A 2 34.05 25.54 19.24
CA THR A 2 33.85 26.96 18.93
C THR A 2 35.20 27.53 18.52
N GLY A 3 35.49 27.54 17.21
CA GLY A 3 36.72 28.15 16.69
C GLY A 3 36.75 29.63 17.06
N MET A 4 37.69 30.01 17.94
CA MET A 4 37.95 31.38 18.35
C MET A 4 38.11 32.26 17.11
N ILE A 5 37.37 33.36 17.03
CA ILE A 5 37.48 34.33 15.92
C ILE A 5 38.82 35.05 16.10
N ILE A 6 39.77 34.74 15.22
CA ILE A 6 41.08 35.40 15.17
C ILE A 6 40.96 36.48 14.09
N ASP A 7 40.76 37.72 14.50
CA ASP A 7 40.87 38.96 13.70
C ASP A 7 39.81 39.15 12.58
N ALA A 8 38.64 39.70 12.94
CA ALA A 8 37.64 40.15 11.97
C ALA A 8 38.12 41.45 11.30
N LYS A 9 38.31 41.44 9.98
CA LYS A 9 38.84 42.59 9.24
C LYS A 9 37.71 43.49 8.72
N PRO A 10 37.81 44.81 8.87
CA PRO A 10 36.87 45.72 8.24
C PRO A 10 36.98 45.63 6.72
N THR A 11 35.84 45.51 6.04
CA THR A 11 35.74 45.56 4.58
C THR A 11 35.45 47.01 4.14
N PRO A 12 35.62 47.35 2.84
CA PRO A 12 35.17 48.64 2.31
C PRO A 12 33.64 48.77 2.27
N TYR A 13 32.91 47.67 2.49
CA TYR A 13 31.48 47.64 2.30
C TYR A 13 30.71 47.97 3.59
N PHE A 14 29.58 48.62 3.40
CA PHE A 14 28.60 48.90 4.42
C PHE A 14 27.27 48.28 4.03
N LEU A 15 26.52 47.84 5.05
CA LEU A 15 25.16 47.35 4.90
C LEU A 15 24.21 48.27 5.63
N ALA A 16 23.08 48.57 5.01
CA ALA A 16 22.02 49.36 5.61
C ALA A 16 20.66 48.73 5.29
N ARG A 17 19.64 49.10 6.07
CA ARG A 17 18.25 48.79 5.75
C ARG A 17 17.41 50.04 5.88
N CYS A 18 16.67 50.38 4.84
CA CYS A 18 15.70 51.47 4.89
C CYS A 18 14.60 51.15 5.90
N ALA A 19 14.33 52.06 6.82
CA ALA A 19 13.22 51.91 7.77
C ALA A 19 11.86 52.00 7.07
N GLU A 20 11.76 52.79 6.00
CA GLU A 20 10.51 53.03 5.25
C GLU A 20 10.27 51.92 4.21
N CYS A 21 11.25 51.67 3.33
CA CYS A 21 11.12 50.68 2.25
C CYS A 21 11.44 49.25 2.70
N ALA A 22 11.91 49.05 3.94
CA ALA A 22 12.50 47.80 4.42
C ALA A 22 13.66 47.27 3.55
N ARG A 23 14.15 48.08 2.60
CA ARG A 23 15.08 47.70 1.54
C ARG A 23 16.51 47.62 2.05
N PRO A 24 17.20 46.50 1.88
CA PRO A 24 18.62 46.37 2.17
C PRO A 24 19.46 47.09 1.12
N VAL A 25 20.58 47.67 1.54
CA VAL A 25 21.52 48.37 0.68
C VAL A 25 22.93 47.97 1.04
N ARG A 26 23.70 47.57 0.04
CA ARG A 26 25.16 47.39 0.14
C ARG A 26 25.84 48.50 -0.65
N THR A 27 26.81 49.16 -0.04
CA THR A 27 27.53 50.30 -0.62
C THR A 27 28.97 50.34 -0.12
N GLU A 28 29.81 51.15 -0.74
CA GLU A 28 31.18 51.44 -0.29
C GLU A 28 31.26 52.75 0.53
N THR A 29 30.18 53.53 0.55
CA THR A 29 30.08 54.81 1.27
C THR A 29 29.20 54.69 2.51
N PRO A 30 29.58 55.27 3.67
CA PRO A 30 28.71 55.25 4.84
C PRO A 30 27.45 56.08 4.59
N ASN A 31 26.34 55.60 5.14
CA ASN A 31 25.03 56.24 5.16
C ASN A 31 24.49 56.66 3.77
N PRO A 32 24.39 55.72 2.80
CA PRO A 32 23.91 56.03 1.45
C PRO A 32 22.42 56.46 1.49
N PRO A 33 21.93 57.21 0.49
CA PRO A 33 20.50 57.35 0.30
C PRO A 33 19.87 56.00 -0.09
N CYS A 34 18.64 55.77 0.33
CA CYS A 34 17.85 54.65 -0.17
C CYS A 34 17.64 54.82 -1.68
N PRO A 35 17.95 53.82 -2.52
CA PRO A 35 17.71 53.92 -3.97
C PRO A 35 16.24 54.09 -4.36
N GLU A 36 15.30 53.86 -3.43
CA GLU A 36 13.87 53.89 -3.70
C GLU A 36 13.20 55.18 -3.21
N CYS A 37 13.34 55.53 -1.93
CA CYS A 37 12.73 56.75 -1.36
C CYS A 37 13.71 57.93 -1.20
N GLY A 38 15.00 57.75 -1.45
CA GLY A 38 16.02 58.78 -1.26
C GLY A 38 16.43 59.03 0.21
N THR A 39 15.69 58.49 1.18
CA THR A 39 15.96 58.66 2.62
C THR A 39 17.39 58.20 2.98
N SER A 40 18.15 59.05 3.67
CA SER A 40 19.50 58.71 4.13
C SER A 40 19.45 57.54 5.11
N LEU A 41 20.22 56.49 4.83
CA LEU A 41 20.21 55.27 5.62
C LEU A 41 21.28 55.29 6.70
N ARG A 42 21.01 54.66 7.84
CA ARG A 42 22.08 54.33 8.80
C ARG A 42 22.72 53.02 8.36
N SER A 43 24.01 53.05 8.04
CA SER A 43 24.74 51.87 7.58
C SER A 43 25.76 51.40 8.61
N GLU A 44 25.98 50.09 8.70
CA GLU A 44 27.01 49.46 9.51
C GLU A 44 28.12 48.91 8.62
N ARG A 45 29.38 49.06 9.03
CA ARG A 45 30.53 48.52 8.30
C ARG A 45 30.51 47.00 8.39
N LEU A 46 30.72 46.32 7.27
CA LEU A 46 30.85 44.87 7.23
C LEU A 46 32.25 44.45 7.70
N TYR A 47 32.29 43.53 8.66
CA TYR A 47 33.48 42.87 9.17
C TYR A 47 33.50 41.41 8.72
N ALA A 48 34.61 40.98 8.14
CA ALA A 48 34.76 39.65 7.59
C ALA A 48 35.83 38.85 8.32
N VAL A 49 35.51 37.59 8.58
CA VAL A 49 36.45 36.56 9.04
C VAL A 49 36.64 35.58 7.90
N THR A 50 37.85 35.42 7.38
CA THR A 50 38.09 34.48 6.29
C THR A 50 38.12 33.04 6.83
N ARG A 51 37.31 32.15 6.25
CA ARG A 51 37.27 30.71 6.54
C ARG A 51 37.18 29.92 5.24
N ASP A 52 37.34 28.61 5.29
CA ASP A 52 37.28 27.76 4.09
C ASP A 52 35.84 27.45 3.61
N GLU A 53 34.85 28.24 4.07
CA GLU A 53 33.44 28.06 3.73
C GLU A 53 33.10 28.80 2.42
N SER A 54 32.67 28.06 1.40
CA SER A 54 32.20 28.61 0.12
C SER A 54 30.97 29.51 0.30
N CYS A 55 30.90 30.59 -0.49
CA CYS A 55 29.74 31.47 -0.49
C CYS A 55 28.54 30.81 -1.16
N ASP A 56 27.36 30.99 -0.57
CA ASP A 56 26.08 30.54 -1.10
C ASP A 56 25.07 31.70 -1.17
N GLY A 57 23.82 31.36 -1.49
CA GLY A 57 22.73 32.34 -1.51
C GLY A 57 22.44 32.98 -0.16
N ALA A 58 22.73 32.33 0.97
CA ALA A 58 22.54 32.92 2.29
C ALA A 58 23.56 34.02 2.55
N CYS A 59 24.83 33.80 2.22
CA CYS A 59 25.89 34.81 2.28
C CYS A 59 25.55 36.02 1.39
N MET A 60 25.14 35.77 0.14
CA MET A 60 24.84 36.84 -0.82
C MET A 60 23.63 37.71 -0.45
N ASN A 61 22.74 37.20 0.41
CA ASN A 61 21.53 37.89 0.88
C ASN A 61 21.55 38.18 2.38
N ALA A 62 22.71 38.18 3.04
CA ALA A 62 22.82 38.45 4.46
C ALA A 62 22.86 39.95 4.79
N PHE A 63 22.18 40.35 5.86
CA PHE A 63 22.01 41.76 6.28
C PHE A 63 22.90 42.19 7.45
N GLY A 64 23.47 41.24 8.19
CA GLY A 64 24.26 41.53 9.37
C GLY A 64 25.66 42.07 9.03
N PRO A 65 26.27 42.89 9.90
CA PRO A 65 27.58 43.51 9.68
C PRO A 65 28.75 42.53 9.86
N SER A 66 28.50 41.22 9.95
CA SER A 66 29.52 40.23 10.22
C SER A 66 29.34 39.03 9.30
N CYS A 67 30.43 38.57 8.70
CA CYS A 67 30.43 37.37 7.87
C CYS A 67 31.64 36.49 8.19
N SER A 68 31.47 35.17 8.01
CA SER A 68 32.56 34.20 8.01
C SER A 68 32.51 33.38 6.73
N CYS A 69 33.23 33.80 5.68
CA CYS A 69 33.25 33.15 4.36
C CYS A 69 34.68 33.08 3.82
N SER A 70 34.92 32.27 2.79
CA SER A 70 36.18 32.28 2.02
C SER A 70 36.41 33.57 1.24
N CYS A 71 35.35 34.32 0.97
CA CYS A 71 35.35 35.55 0.19
C CYS A 71 35.85 36.81 0.89
N GLY A 72 36.17 36.75 2.19
CA GLY A 72 36.53 37.95 2.95
C GLY A 72 35.45 39.05 2.95
N GLY A 73 34.17 38.67 2.83
CA GLY A 73 33.03 39.59 2.80
C GLY A 73 32.69 40.19 1.44
N GLU A 74 33.43 39.85 0.37
CA GLU A 74 33.18 40.40 -0.96
C GLU A 74 31.78 40.06 -1.49
N ASN A 75 31.30 38.84 -1.24
CA ASN A 75 29.99 38.42 -1.71
C ASN A 75 28.86 38.69 -0.70
N HIS A 76 29.19 39.09 0.53
CA HIS A 76 28.21 39.24 1.59
C HIS A 76 27.28 40.43 1.32
N GLY A 77 25.98 40.16 1.26
CA GLY A 77 24.96 41.15 0.87
C GLY A 77 25.10 41.68 -0.57
N LYS A 78 25.87 41.02 -1.44
CA LYS A 78 26.15 41.48 -2.82
C LYS A 78 24.89 41.60 -3.67
N SER A 79 23.84 40.83 -3.36
CA SER A 79 22.53 40.95 -3.98
C SER A 79 21.83 42.30 -3.70
N PHE A 80 22.32 43.08 -2.74
CA PHE A 80 21.78 44.40 -2.34
C PHE A 80 22.53 45.58 -2.96
N GLY A 81 23.35 45.34 -4.00
CA GLY A 81 23.97 46.41 -4.76
C GLY A 81 22.93 47.42 -5.25
N ALA A 82 23.32 48.70 -5.27
CA ALA A 82 22.46 49.86 -5.54
C ALA A 82 21.85 49.93 -6.96
N GLN A 83 21.80 48.84 -7.71
CA GLN A 83 21.56 48.85 -9.16
C GLN A 83 20.27 48.16 -9.63
N SER A 84 19.44 47.56 -8.77
CA SER A 84 18.12 47.07 -9.20
C SER A 84 17.00 48.00 -8.75
N THR A 85 16.50 48.81 -9.66
CA THR A 85 15.24 49.53 -9.48
C THR A 85 14.09 48.55 -9.22
N ARG A 86 13.00 49.05 -8.64
CA ARG A 86 11.77 48.28 -8.47
C ARG A 86 11.26 47.75 -9.82
N GLU A 87 11.35 48.58 -10.86
CA GLU A 87 11.00 48.22 -12.24
C GLU A 87 11.84 47.03 -12.75
N GLU A 88 13.16 47.05 -12.55
CA GLU A 88 14.03 45.92 -12.93
C GLU A 88 13.70 44.64 -12.17
N THR A 89 13.33 44.76 -10.90
CA THR A 89 12.89 43.63 -10.09
C THR A 89 11.56 43.07 -10.59
N GLU A 90 10.56 43.92 -10.84
CA GLU A 90 9.27 43.52 -11.41
C GLU A 90 9.45 42.84 -12.78
N LYS A 91 10.31 43.39 -13.64
CA LYS A 91 10.68 42.80 -14.93
C LYS A 91 11.30 41.41 -14.76
N ALA A 92 12.23 41.23 -13.82
CA ALA A 92 12.85 39.95 -13.54
C ALA A 92 11.85 38.91 -13.02
N VAL A 93 10.95 39.31 -12.11
CA VAL A 93 9.88 38.44 -11.59
C VAL A 93 8.91 38.04 -12.71
N ASN A 94 8.52 38.98 -13.57
CA ASN A 94 7.64 38.69 -14.70
C ASN A 94 8.31 37.75 -15.72
N ALA A 95 9.61 37.95 -16.01
CA ALA A 95 10.38 37.04 -16.86
C ALA A 95 10.49 35.64 -16.24
N TYR A 96 10.69 35.53 -14.93
CA TYR A 96 10.69 34.26 -14.21
C TYR A 96 9.33 33.55 -14.31
N ARG A 97 8.23 34.26 -14.03
CA ARG A 97 6.86 33.73 -14.14
C ARG A 97 6.56 33.24 -15.57
N ALA A 98 6.94 34.02 -16.58
CA ALA A 98 6.77 33.63 -17.98
C ALA A 98 7.57 32.37 -18.32
N ARG A 99 8.79 32.22 -17.79
CA ARG A 99 9.61 31.00 -17.95
C ARG A 99 8.94 29.79 -17.29
N VAL A 100 8.47 29.94 -16.04
CA VAL A 100 7.76 28.86 -15.31
C VAL A 100 6.51 28.44 -16.08
N ALA A 101 5.68 29.39 -16.52
CA ALA A 101 4.48 29.11 -17.30
C ALA A 101 4.81 28.35 -18.60
N LYS A 102 5.88 28.74 -19.30
CA LYS A 102 6.35 28.05 -20.52
C LYS A 102 6.87 26.64 -20.23
N GLU A 103 7.52 26.42 -19.09
CA GLU A 103 7.98 25.09 -18.65
C GLU A 103 6.80 24.19 -18.28
N GLU A 104 5.79 24.73 -17.59
CA GLU A 104 4.55 24.04 -17.25
C GLU A 104 3.75 23.66 -18.50
N GLU A 105 3.60 24.58 -19.46
CA GLU A 105 2.95 24.31 -20.75
C GLU A 105 3.67 23.17 -21.50
N LYS A 106 5.00 23.22 -21.56
CA LYS A 106 5.80 22.14 -22.17
C LYS A 106 5.61 20.80 -21.44
N ARG A 107 5.57 20.80 -20.10
CA ARG A 107 5.32 19.60 -19.29
C ARG A 107 3.92 19.05 -19.55
N ALA A 108 2.90 19.91 -19.58
CA ALA A 108 1.53 19.55 -19.89
C ALA A 108 1.40 18.95 -21.29
N LYS A 109 2.01 19.58 -22.31
CA LYS A 109 2.03 19.06 -23.69
C LYS A 109 2.70 17.68 -23.77
N ARG A 110 3.86 17.50 -23.13
CA ARG A 110 4.54 16.19 -23.08
C ARG A 110 3.70 15.13 -22.38
N ALA A 111 3.03 15.48 -21.28
CA ALA A 111 2.14 14.58 -20.55
C ALA A 111 0.92 14.19 -21.41
N ALA A 112 0.30 15.15 -22.10
CA ALA A 112 -0.82 14.90 -23.00
C ALA A 112 -0.41 14.00 -24.17
N THR A 113 0.73 14.25 -24.81
CA THR A 113 1.24 13.40 -25.89
C THR A 113 1.55 11.98 -25.38
N LYS A 114 2.18 11.84 -24.22
CA LYS A 114 2.47 10.53 -23.60
C LYS A 114 1.17 9.78 -23.31
N ARG A 115 0.17 10.45 -22.74
CA ARG A 115 -1.15 9.87 -22.44
C ARG A 115 -1.87 9.43 -23.72
N ALA A 116 -1.94 10.28 -24.74
CA ALA A 116 -2.57 9.94 -26.01
C ALA A 116 -1.86 8.80 -26.76
N ARG A 117 -0.57 8.58 -26.50
CA ARG A 117 0.16 7.42 -26.99
C ARG A 117 -0.22 6.15 -26.21
N ALA A 118 -0.22 6.21 -24.87
CA ALA A 118 -0.62 5.10 -24.03
C ALA A 118 -2.08 4.66 -24.30
N GLU A 119 -3.01 5.61 -24.46
CA GLU A 119 -4.41 5.35 -24.82
C GLU A 119 -4.52 4.57 -26.14
N ARG A 120 -3.73 4.93 -27.15
CA ARG A 120 -3.68 4.22 -28.43
C ARG A 120 -3.09 2.83 -28.30
N GLU A 121 -1.89 2.71 -27.70
CA GLU A 121 -1.23 1.41 -27.50
C GLU A 121 -2.12 0.46 -26.68
N PHE A 122 -2.80 0.97 -25.67
CA PHE A 122 -3.75 0.19 -24.87
C PHE A 122 -5.00 -0.20 -25.65
N THR A 123 -5.54 0.70 -26.48
CA THR A 123 -6.70 0.39 -27.33
C THR A 123 -6.37 -0.73 -28.33
N ASP A 124 -5.23 -0.60 -29.00
CA ASP A 124 -4.73 -1.60 -29.94
C ASP A 124 -4.54 -2.94 -29.23
N TRP A 125 -3.84 -2.95 -28.10
CA TRP A 125 -3.70 -4.14 -27.25
C TRP A 125 -5.08 -4.70 -26.83
N SER A 126 -6.01 -3.89 -26.34
CA SER A 126 -7.31 -4.40 -25.85
C SER A 126 -8.16 -5.09 -26.92
N THR A 127 -7.88 -4.85 -28.20
CA THR A 127 -8.68 -5.33 -29.34
C THR A 127 -7.96 -6.32 -30.27
N ASP A 128 -6.64 -6.45 -30.19
CA ASP A 128 -5.85 -7.26 -31.13
C ASP A 128 -6.09 -8.79 -31.01
N ARG A 129 -6.62 -9.27 -29.88
CA ARG A 129 -6.70 -10.70 -29.55
C ARG A 129 -8.06 -11.10 -28.98
N PRO A 130 -8.67 -12.20 -29.46
CA PRO A 130 -9.87 -12.77 -28.87
C PRO A 130 -9.66 -13.11 -27.38
N GLY A 131 -10.65 -12.86 -26.55
CA GLY A 131 -10.62 -13.14 -25.10
C GLY A 131 -10.19 -11.95 -24.24
N ARG A 132 -9.54 -10.92 -24.78
CA ARG A 132 -9.17 -9.72 -23.99
C ARG A 132 -10.37 -8.97 -23.45
N ALA A 133 -11.49 -8.95 -24.16
CA ALA A 133 -12.74 -8.37 -23.65
C ALA A 133 -13.23 -9.05 -22.36
N GLU A 134 -13.14 -10.39 -22.30
CA GLU A 134 -13.52 -11.17 -21.12
C GLU A 134 -12.53 -10.98 -19.96
N LEU A 135 -11.23 -10.97 -20.28
CA LEU A 135 -10.17 -10.66 -19.31
C LEU A 135 -10.37 -9.26 -18.71
N LEU A 136 -10.70 -8.26 -19.53
CA LEU A 136 -10.95 -6.89 -19.08
C LEU A 136 -12.20 -6.80 -18.22
N ALA A 137 -13.29 -7.49 -18.60
CA ALA A 137 -14.49 -7.58 -17.76
C ALA A 137 -14.19 -8.24 -16.41
N TYR A 138 -13.38 -9.30 -16.39
CA TYR A 138 -12.93 -9.92 -15.15
C TYR A 138 -12.06 -8.99 -14.29
N LEU A 139 -11.16 -8.21 -14.89
CA LEU A 139 -10.35 -7.25 -14.15
C LEU A 139 -11.14 -6.01 -13.67
N ALA A 140 -12.27 -5.70 -14.29
CA ALA A 140 -13.14 -4.60 -13.87
C ALA A 140 -14.09 -5.02 -12.73
N ASP A 141 -14.74 -6.18 -12.88
CA ASP A 141 -15.89 -6.57 -12.05
C ASP A 141 -15.72 -7.94 -11.37
N GLY A 142 -14.65 -8.67 -11.68
CA GLY A 142 -14.40 -10.00 -11.16
C GLY A 142 -13.98 -10.02 -9.68
N PRO A 143 -13.95 -11.21 -9.07
CA PRO A 143 -13.47 -11.37 -7.71
C PRO A 143 -11.97 -11.05 -7.61
N HIS A 144 -11.64 -9.96 -6.92
CA HIS A 144 -10.28 -9.56 -6.61
C HIS A 144 -9.73 -10.29 -5.37
N ASP A 145 -9.70 -11.62 -5.42
CA ASP A 145 -9.30 -12.48 -4.30
C ASP A 145 -7.78 -12.60 -4.12
N SER A 146 -6.99 -12.01 -5.02
CA SER A 146 -5.52 -11.94 -4.93
C SER A 146 -4.98 -10.54 -5.22
N SER A 147 -3.89 -10.18 -4.52
CA SER A 147 -3.16 -8.92 -4.76
C SER A 147 -2.66 -8.81 -6.21
N PHE A 148 -2.29 -9.94 -6.81
CA PHE A 148 -1.88 -9.99 -8.22
C PHE A 148 -2.99 -9.48 -9.15
N VAL A 149 -4.22 -9.98 -9.01
CA VAL A 149 -5.35 -9.55 -9.87
C VAL A 149 -5.67 -8.07 -9.64
N VAL A 150 -5.59 -7.58 -8.40
CA VAL A 150 -5.75 -6.15 -8.09
C VAL A 150 -4.69 -5.29 -8.81
N ASP A 151 -3.44 -5.73 -8.82
CA ASP A 151 -2.37 -4.99 -9.49
C ASP A 151 -2.53 -5.01 -11.02
N MET A 152 -3.02 -6.10 -11.60
CA MET A 152 -3.36 -6.16 -13.02
C MET A 152 -4.55 -5.25 -13.37
N ALA A 153 -5.59 -5.20 -12.53
CA ALA A 153 -6.71 -4.28 -12.70
C ALA A 153 -6.25 -2.81 -12.64
N ARG A 154 -5.33 -2.48 -11.72
CA ARG A 154 -4.71 -1.15 -11.66
C ARG A 154 -3.85 -0.82 -12.88
N GLN A 155 -3.13 -1.81 -13.43
CA GLN A 155 -2.35 -1.65 -14.66
C GLN A 155 -3.27 -1.29 -15.84
N VAL A 156 -4.38 -2.02 -16.00
CA VAL A 156 -5.45 -1.73 -16.97
C VAL A 156 -6.04 -0.33 -16.76
N ALA A 157 -6.35 0.05 -15.52
CA ALA A 157 -6.88 1.37 -15.20
C ALA A 157 -5.90 2.53 -15.51
N ARG A 158 -4.60 2.26 -15.56
CA ARG A 158 -3.56 3.20 -16.00
C ARG A 158 -3.31 3.18 -17.51
N LEU A 159 -4.08 2.39 -18.27
CA LEU A 159 -3.93 2.21 -19.72
C LEU A 159 -2.55 1.65 -20.08
N GLU A 160 -2.04 0.74 -19.25
CA GLU A 160 -0.79 0.04 -19.49
C GLU A 160 -1.10 -1.35 -20.05
N PRO A 161 -0.68 -1.68 -21.29
CA PRO A 161 -0.84 -3.00 -21.87
C PRO A 161 -0.23 -4.08 -20.96
N MET A 162 -0.88 -5.24 -20.88
CA MET A 162 -0.30 -6.39 -20.19
C MET A 162 0.60 -7.19 -21.12
N THR A 163 1.61 -7.85 -20.55
CA THR A 163 2.39 -8.85 -21.26
C THR A 163 1.59 -10.15 -21.40
N GLU A 164 1.89 -10.96 -22.41
CA GLU A 164 1.25 -12.28 -22.61
C GLU A 164 1.34 -13.18 -21.37
N ARG A 165 2.44 -13.10 -20.61
CA ARG A 165 2.61 -13.86 -19.37
C ARG A 165 1.67 -13.40 -18.26
N GLN A 166 1.42 -12.10 -18.17
CA GLN A 166 0.47 -11.53 -17.23
C GLN A 166 -0.97 -11.92 -17.64
N GLU A 167 -1.29 -11.86 -18.93
CA GLU A 167 -2.58 -12.32 -19.47
C GLU A 167 -2.84 -13.78 -19.10
N ALA A 168 -1.90 -14.68 -19.41
CA ALA A 168 -2.02 -16.09 -19.08
C ALA A 168 -2.12 -16.35 -17.57
N ALA A 169 -1.52 -15.50 -16.73
CA ALA A 169 -1.66 -15.59 -15.28
C ALA A 169 -3.05 -15.17 -14.81
N VAL A 170 -3.62 -14.10 -15.37
CA VAL A 170 -4.99 -13.68 -15.07
C VAL A 170 -6.00 -14.72 -15.55
N GLU A 171 -5.81 -15.32 -16.72
CA GLU A 171 -6.66 -16.42 -17.22
C GLU A 171 -6.70 -17.61 -16.25
N ARG A 172 -5.56 -18.00 -15.67
CA ARG A 172 -5.53 -19.04 -14.62
C ARG A 172 -6.27 -18.62 -13.35
N CYS A 173 -6.20 -17.34 -12.98
CA CYS A 173 -6.98 -16.81 -11.86
C CYS A 173 -8.48 -16.87 -12.17
N MET A 174 -8.90 -16.53 -13.40
CA MET A 174 -10.29 -16.62 -13.85
C MET A 174 -10.83 -18.05 -13.74
N GLU A 175 -10.07 -19.04 -14.23
CA GLU A 175 -10.44 -20.45 -14.14
C GLU A 175 -10.56 -20.91 -12.68
N TYR A 176 -9.59 -20.54 -11.83
CA TYR A 176 -9.63 -20.84 -10.41
C TYR A 176 -10.87 -20.23 -9.73
N ALA A 177 -11.18 -18.97 -10.03
CA ALA A 177 -12.35 -18.28 -9.51
C ALA A 177 -13.65 -18.98 -9.92
N ARG A 178 -13.78 -19.41 -11.19
CA ARG A 178 -14.92 -20.19 -11.67
C ARG A 178 -15.09 -21.49 -10.92
N ARG A 179 -14.03 -22.31 -10.83
CA ARG A 179 -14.05 -23.59 -10.09
C ARG A 179 -14.46 -23.39 -8.64
N ARG A 180 -13.93 -22.36 -7.99
CA ARG A 180 -14.27 -22.02 -6.61
C ARG A 180 -15.74 -21.60 -6.48
N ALA A 181 -16.27 -20.81 -7.42
CA ALA A 181 -17.66 -20.40 -7.43
C ALA A 181 -18.61 -21.60 -7.65
N GLU A 182 -18.28 -22.51 -8.57
CA GLU A 182 -19.01 -23.76 -8.80
C GLU A 182 -19.02 -24.66 -7.56
N GLU A 183 -17.85 -24.87 -6.93
CA GLU A 183 -17.76 -25.64 -5.69
C GLU A 183 -18.56 -25.00 -4.55
N ALA A 184 -18.52 -23.67 -4.43
CA ALA A 184 -19.29 -22.94 -3.44
C ALA A 184 -20.79 -23.07 -3.70
N ALA A 185 -21.24 -22.96 -4.95
CA ALA A 185 -22.63 -23.16 -5.35
C ALA A 185 -23.10 -24.59 -5.06
N ARG A 186 -22.28 -25.61 -5.39
CA ARG A 186 -22.58 -27.01 -5.05
C ARG A 186 -22.71 -27.20 -3.55
N ARG A 187 -21.76 -26.69 -2.75
CA ARG A 187 -21.82 -26.77 -1.28
C ARG A 187 -23.04 -26.03 -0.71
N ALA A 188 -23.42 -24.91 -1.29
CA ALA A 188 -24.61 -24.17 -0.88
C ALA A 188 -25.91 -24.93 -1.20
N GLN A 189 -25.98 -25.58 -2.37
CA GLN A 189 -27.10 -26.45 -2.73
C GLN A 189 -27.19 -27.68 -1.81
N GLU A 190 -26.07 -28.36 -1.55
CA GLU A 190 -26.00 -29.48 -0.61
C GLU A 190 -26.45 -29.06 0.80
N ALA A 191 -26.01 -27.89 1.27
CA ALA A 191 -26.42 -27.36 2.58
C ALA A 191 -27.91 -26.96 2.62
N ALA A 192 -28.44 -26.37 1.53
CA ALA A 192 -29.85 -26.00 1.45
C ALA A 192 -30.79 -27.22 1.37
N ALA A 193 -30.32 -28.33 0.79
CA ALA A 193 -31.06 -29.59 0.71
C ALA A 193 -30.91 -30.45 1.98
N ALA A 194 -29.99 -30.11 2.88
CA ALA A 194 -29.74 -30.89 4.09
C ALA A 194 -30.91 -30.78 5.08
N ALA A 195 -31.42 -31.92 5.52
CA ALA A 195 -32.38 -32.00 6.59
C ALA A 195 -31.77 -31.49 7.91
N PRO A 196 -32.59 -31.06 8.89
CA PRO A 196 -32.11 -30.78 10.23
C PRO A 196 -31.37 -31.98 10.82
N VAL A 197 -30.30 -31.72 11.56
CA VAL A 197 -29.56 -32.77 12.26
C VAL A 197 -30.47 -33.45 13.29
N PRO A 198 -30.42 -34.78 13.43
CA PRO A 198 -31.11 -35.46 14.53
C PRO A 198 -30.61 -34.93 15.88
N THR A 199 -31.51 -34.66 16.83
CA THR A 199 -31.17 -34.13 18.17
C THR A 199 -31.77 -34.99 19.28
N GLY A 200 -31.03 -35.14 20.38
CA GLY A 200 -31.48 -35.96 21.51
C GLY A 200 -30.35 -36.76 22.15
N LYS A 201 -30.73 -37.63 23.10
CA LYS A 201 -29.80 -38.51 23.83
C LYS A 201 -29.79 -39.90 23.23
N ALA A 202 -28.62 -40.54 23.24
CA ALA A 202 -28.42 -41.91 22.80
C ALA A 202 -29.02 -42.23 21.41
N LEU A 203 -28.92 -41.28 20.47
CA LEU A 203 -29.35 -41.45 19.10
C LEU A 203 -28.40 -42.36 18.34
N GLU A 204 -28.97 -43.20 17.48
CA GLU A 204 -28.22 -43.99 16.52
C GLU A 204 -27.91 -43.14 15.28
N ILE A 205 -26.63 -42.87 15.06
CA ILE A 205 -26.10 -42.06 13.96
C ILE A 205 -25.50 -43.00 12.95
N THR A 206 -26.01 -42.94 11.71
CA THR A 206 -25.47 -43.66 10.55
C THR A 206 -25.11 -42.65 9.47
N GLY A 207 -23.92 -42.78 8.88
CA GLY A 207 -23.48 -41.89 7.82
C GLY A 207 -22.06 -42.17 7.33
N GLU A 208 -21.58 -41.33 6.42
CA GLU A 208 -20.22 -41.40 5.85
C GLU A 208 -19.28 -40.44 6.60
N ILE A 209 -18.07 -40.89 6.93
CA ILE A 209 -17.03 -40.03 7.50
C ILE A 209 -16.44 -39.18 6.36
N ILE A 210 -16.74 -37.88 6.33
CA ILE A 210 -16.26 -36.96 5.28
C ILE A 210 -14.99 -36.21 5.66
N LEU A 211 -14.67 -36.16 6.95
CA LEU A 211 -13.41 -35.61 7.45
C LEU A 211 -13.03 -36.39 8.70
N ALA A 212 -11.77 -36.72 8.83
CA ALA A 212 -11.19 -37.24 10.06
C ALA A 212 -9.79 -36.65 10.23
N LYS A 213 -9.53 -36.09 11.41
CA LYS A 213 -8.28 -35.39 11.73
C LYS A 213 -7.89 -35.56 13.19
N TYR A 214 -6.61 -35.40 13.48
CA TYR A 214 -6.11 -35.31 14.84
C TYR A 214 -6.21 -33.85 15.31
N GLU A 215 -6.72 -33.61 16.52
CA GLU A 215 -6.67 -32.31 17.18
C GLU A 215 -5.83 -32.45 18.46
N ASP A 216 -4.76 -31.65 18.55
CA ASP A 216 -3.98 -31.49 19.78
C ASP A 216 -4.84 -30.86 20.87
N THR A 217 -4.50 -31.16 22.12
CA THR A 217 -5.08 -30.46 23.28
C THR A 217 -4.12 -29.40 23.78
N ASP A 218 -4.65 -28.24 24.18
CA ASP A 218 -3.85 -27.12 24.70
C ASP A 218 -3.17 -27.42 26.05
N TYR A 219 -3.44 -28.58 26.66
CA TYR A 219 -3.03 -28.94 28.02
C TYR A 219 -2.13 -30.19 28.08
N GLY A 220 -1.14 -30.29 27.18
CA GLY A 220 -0.02 -31.23 27.29
C GLY A 220 0.16 -32.17 26.09
N SER A 221 0.96 -33.23 26.25
CA SER A 221 1.20 -34.25 25.24
C SER A 221 -0.01 -35.19 25.12
N GLY A 222 -1.02 -34.75 24.38
CA GLY A 222 -2.21 -35.54 24.09
C GLY A 222 -3.13 -34.84 23.10
N GLY A 223 -3.75 -35.62 22.24
CA GLY A 223 -4.73 -35.16 21.26
C GLY A 223 -5.81 -36.20 21.07
N ARG A 224 -6.88 -35.81 20.37
CA ARG A 224 -8.00 -36.70 20.06
C ARG A 224 -8.32 -36.64 18.59
N TYR A 225 -8.61 -37.80 18.03
CA TYR A 225 -9.16 -37.87 16.69
C TYR A 225 -10.59 -37.36 16.69
N LYS A 226 -10.90 -36.49 15.74
CA LYS A 226 -12.24 -35.99 15.44
C LYS A 226 -12.69 -36.47 14.07
N MET A 227 -13.99 -36.63 13.92
CA MET A 227 -14.63 -36.95 12.65
C MET A 227 -15.85 -36.08 12.40
N LEU A 228 -16.04 -35.73 11.13
CA LEU A 228 -17.28 -35.18 10.60
C LEU A 228 -18.01 -36.29 9.86
N VAL A 229 -19.24 -36.58 10.27
CA VAL A 229 -20.08 -37.61 9.65
C VAL A 229 -21.22 -36.93 8.92
N ARG A 230 -21.42 -37.28 7.64
CA ARG A 230 -22.54 -36.86 6.82
C ARG A 230 -23.59 -37.97 6.81
N GLY A 231 -24.79 -37.67 7.31
CA GLY A 231 -25.92 -38.59 7.27
C GLY A 231 -26.62 -38.62 5.92
N ASP A 232 -27.50 -39.60 5.74
CA ASP A 232 -28.25 -39.79 4.48
C ASP A 232 -29.19 -38.62 4.14
N GLY A 233 -29.63 -37.87 5.15
CA GLY A 233 -30.41 -36.65 4.97
C GLY A 233 -29.57 -35.41 4.69
N GLY A 234 -28.26 -35.54 4.41
CA GLY A 234 -27.36 -34.42 4.15
C GLY A 234 -26.90 -33.63 5.39
N TRP A 235 -27.48 -33.89 6.57
CA TRP A 235 -27.01 -33.32 7.83
C TRP A 235 -25.60 -33.78 8.17
N ARG A 236 -24.92 -33.02 9.03
CA ARG A 236 -23.54 -33.26 9.43
C ARG A 236 -23.39 -33.27 10.95
N VAL A 237 -22.59 -34.19 11.47
CA VAL A 237 -22.34 -34.31 12.90
C VAL A 237 -20.84 -34.34 13.17
N TRP A 238 -20.36 -33.41 14.00
CA TRP A 238 -18.99 -33.42 14.52
C TRP A 238 -18.91 -34.30 15.76
N SER A 239 -18.03 -35.30 15.73
CA SER A 239 -17.86 -36.26 16.82
C SER A 239 -16.38 -36.46 17.14
N THR A 240 -16.11 -36.95 18.34
CA THR A 240 -14.82 -37.61 18.61
C THR A 240 -14.83 -38.99 17.95
N VAL A 241 -13.72 -39.43 17.38
CA VAL A 241 -13.59 -40.78 16.83
C VAL A 241 -13.56 -41.76 18.00
N PRO A 242 -14.49 -42.73 18.08
CA PRO A 242 -14.51 -43.73 19.15
C PRO A 242 -13.28 -44.64 19.08
N ALA A 243 -12.80 -45.08 20.25
CA ALA A 243 -11.61 -45.94 20.35
C ALA A 243 -11.71 -47.24 19.54
N THR A 244 -12.93 -47.74 19.31
CA THR A 244 -13.17 -48.93 18.47
C THR A 244 -12.80 -48.68 17.00
N LEU A 245 -12.98 -47.46 16.50
CA LEU A 245 -12.60 -47.07 15.14
C LEU A 245 -11.15 -46.66 15.03
N THR A 246 -10.54 -46.12 16.09
CA THR A 246 -9.11 -45.77 16.04
C THR A 246 -8.21 -47.01 16.00
N ARG A 247 -8.67 -48.15 16.52
CA ARG A 247 -7.93 -49.42 16.49
C ARG A 247 -7.81 -50.04 15.10
N VAL A 248 -8.64 -49.63 14.14
CA VAL A 248 -8.59 -50.11 12.74
C VAL A 248 -7.80 -49.17 11.82
N ILE A 249 -7.16 -48.13 12.38
CA ILE A 249 -6.23 -47.25 11.65
C ILE A 249 -4.87 -47.96 11.65
N SER A 250 -4.48 -48.49 10.50
CA SER A 250 -3.30 -49.37 10.36
C SER A 250 -2.04 -48.60 9.96
N GLY A 251 -2.18 -47.49 9.24
CA GLY A 251 -1.08 -46.63 8.78
C GLY A 251 -0.93 -45.33 9.58
N GLY A 252 -1.53 -45.26 10.78
CA GLY A 252 -1.28 -44.20 11.75
C GLY A 252 -1.94 -42.85 11.44
N THR A 253 -2.81 -42.75 10.43
CA THR A 253 -3.48 -41.49 10.08
C THR A 253 -5.01 -41.61 10.10
N ALA A 254 -5.70 -40.65 10.71
CA ALA A 254 -7.17 -40.65 10.75
C ALA A 254 -7.83 -40.52 9.38
N SER A 255 -7.10 -40.10 8.35
CA SER A 255 -7.59 -40.06 6.95
C SER A 255 -8.05 -41.42 6.43
N GLU A 256 -7.56 -42.53 6.97
CA GLU A 256 -8.02 -43.89 6.60
C GLU A 256 -9.48 -44.18 6.95
N LEU A 257 -10.09 -43.34 7.79
CA LEU A 257 -11.52 -43.41 8.10
C LEU A 257 -12.37 -42.63 7.11
N GLN A 258 -11.80 -41.71 6.33
CA GLN A 258 -12.56 -40.90 5.38
C GLN A 258 -13.13 -41.78 4.25
N GLY A 259 -14.37 -41.51 3.85
CA GLY A 259 -15.13 -42.31 2.90
C GLY A 259 -15.77 -43.57 3.49
N LYS A 260 -15.40 -44.00 4.71
CA LYS A 260 -16.03 -45.16 5.34
C LYS A 260 -17.39 -44.80 5.91
N ARG A 261 -18.33 -45.72 5.79
CA ARG A 261 -19.65 -45.63 6.42
C ARG A 261 -19.56 -46.12 7.86
N VAL A 262 -20.17 -45.39 8.78
CA VAL A 262 -20.08 -45.63 10.22
C VAL A 262 -21.46 -45.63 10.84
N LYS A 263 -21.62 -46.47 11.87
CA LYS A 263 -22.78 -46.52 12.74
C LYS A 263 -22.32 -46.39 14.19
N PHE A 264 -22.90 -45.46 14.95
CA PHE A 264 -22.58 -45.27 16.38
C PHE A 264 -23.74 -44.63 17.15
N THR A 265 -23.72 -44.75 18.48
CA THR A 265 -24.69 -44.12 19.37
C THR A 265 -24.09 -42.88 20.04
N ALA A 266 -24.76 -41.73 20.01
CA ALA A 266 -24.29 -40.49 20.64
C ALA A 266 -25.43 -39.60 21.15
N ASP A 267 -25.09 -38.67 22.04
CA ASP A 267 -25.99 -37.55 22.37
C ASP A 267 -25.71 -36.42 21.37
N VAL A 268 -26.69 -35.94 20.62
CA VAL A 268 -26.49 -34.92 19.58
C VAL A 268 -27.21 -33.63 19.95
N GLU A 269 -26.43 -32.55 19.96
CA GLU A 269 -26.93 -31.19 20.13
C GLU A 269 -26.80 -30.43 18.80
N PRO A 270 -27.84 -29.71 18.35
CA PRO A 270 -27.76 -28.95 17.10
C PRO A 270 -26.84 -27.73 17.28
N SER A 271 -26.23 -27.29 16.17
CA SER A 271 -25.51 -26.02 16.15
C SER A 271 -26.52 -24.87 16.22
N PRO A 272 -26.26 -23.83 17.04
CA PRO A 272 -27.08 -22.62 17.07
C PRO A 272 -27.12 -21.87 15.73
N LYS A 273 -26.14 -22.09 14.85
CA LYS A 273 -25.96 -21.34 13.59
C LYS A 273 -26.39 -22.11 12.34
N ASP A 274 -26.46 -23.44 12.41
CA ASP A 274 -26.77 -24.31 11.27
C ASP A 274 -27.60 -25.50 11.76
N PRO A 275 -28.92 -25.49 11.54
CA PRO A 275 -29.80 -26.59 11.96
C PRO A 275 -29.45 -27.94 11.32
N SER A 276 -28.75 -27.96 10.18
CA SER A 276 -28.28 -29.19 9.53
C SER A 276 -26.99 -29.75 10.15
N PHE A 277 -26.37 -29.02 11.08
CA PHE A 277 -25.14 -29.42 11.73
C PHE A 277 -25.33 -29.65 13.23
N GLY A 278 -24.69 -30.68 13.77
CA GLY A 278 -24.74 -30.98 15.21
C GLY A 278 -23.40 -31.44 15.78
N PHE A 279 -23.34 -31.46 17.12
CA PHE A 279 -22.21 -31.95 17.89
C PHE A 279 -22.60 -33.23 18.62
N ALA A 280 -21.98 -34.33 18.25
CA ALA A 280 -22.11 -35.60 18.95
C ALA A 280 -21.19 -35.66 20.17
N LYS A 281 -21.82 -35.85 21.32
CA LYS A 281 -21.17 -36.09 22.61
C LYS A 281 -21.25 -37.58 22.94
N ARG A 282 -20.19 -38.07 23.59
CA ARG A 282 -20.09 -39.44 24.12
C ARG A 282 -20.45 -40.52 23.09
N PRO A 283 -19.74 -40.56 21.94
CA PRO A 283 -19.99 -41.56 20.91
C PRO A 283 -19.58 -42.96 21.43
N ARG A 284 -20.47 -43.92 21.26
CA ARG A 284 -20.40 -45.28 21.82
C ARG A 284 -20.87 -46.30 20.79
N LYS A 285 -20.53 -47.58 20.99
CA LYS A 285 -20.96 -48.70 20.12
C LYS A 285 -20.66 -48.47 18.64
N ALA A 286 -19.51 -47.88 18.33
CA ALA A 286 -19.18 -47.49 16.98
C ALA A 286 -18.56 -48.64 16.18
N LEU A 287 -19.06 -48.83 14.96
CA LEU A 287 -18.57 -49.80 13.98
C LEU A 287 -18.62 -49.22 12.57
N THR A 288 -17.66 -49.62 11.74
CA THR A 288 -17.74 -49.37 10.29
C THR A 288 -18.69 -50.36 9.65
N ILE A 289 -19.55 -49.89 8.76
CA ILE A 289 -20.46 -50.71 7.97
C ILE A 289 -20.01 -50.67 6.51
N ALA A 290 -20.32 -51.74 5.78
CA ALA A 290 -20.04 -51.86 4.34
C ALA A 290 -20.85 -50.82 3.53
#